data_AF-A0AAW0A0L3-F1
#
_entry.id   AF-A0AAW0A0L3-F1
#
_cell.length_a   1.000
_cell.length_b   1.000
_cell.length_c   1.000
_cell.angle_alpha   90.00
_cell.angle_beta   90.00
_cell.angle_gamma   90.00
#
_symmetry.space_group_name_H-M   'P 1'
#
loop_
_entity.id
_entity.type
_entity.pdbx_description
1 polymer ?
#
loop_
_entity_poly.entity_id
_entity_poly.type
_entity_poly.pdbx_seq_one_letter_code
_entity_poly.pdbx_strand_id
1 'polypeptide(L)'
;MSHLLPLKKSAFDLPYELEQEILELSARAHPQYAPQLTLISRYVQTWIEAVIYETVVLGARSTKQDLFWRTFSSRPPEFFSKNIRNLHLTSGVLYDRARQLISVCTSLCTLTCWANPLSSRNDSQTALQSPFLRRLSIDASILWPPRTSPGSQPDLTYPVFTRLTHLEIVNPPSELDWAPLLSGLLPCLTHLAFGDLNAAHAATIIDFFCDALVSEEPRLQTLIAVSRDEYFLNAVELSGLSKDPRFVCLPSYHHPLGPAQYWQGVAQKEIGFWSDREPRKLS
;
A
#
# COMPACT_ATOMS: atom_id res chain seq x y z
N MET A 1 -47.48 8.16 -35.25
CA MET A 1 -46.37 7.59 -36.05
C MET A 1 -45.29 8.65 -36.17
N SER A 2 -44.33 8.63 -35.26
CA SER A 2 -43.28 9.66 -35.18
C SER A 2 -42.11 9.21 -36.06
N HIS A 3 -41.94 9.87 -37.20
CA HIS A 3 -40.77 9.70 -38.07
C HIS A 3 -39.54 10.24 -37.35
N LEU A 4 -38.76 9.34 -36.73
CA LEU A 4 -37.41 9.65 -36.26
C LEU A 4 -36.53 9.86 -37.51
N LEU A 5 -36.22 11.13 -37.79
CA LEU A 5 -35.25 11.48 -38.82
C LEU A 5 -33.87 10.90 -38.42
N PRO A 6 -33.11 10.32 -39.37
CA PRO A 6 -31.79 9.79 -39.09
C PRO A 6 -30.88 10.93 -38.62
N LEU A 7 -30.37 10.80 -37.38
CA LEU A 7 -29.36 11.69 -36.82
C LEU A 7 -28.17 11.72 -37.78
N LYS A 8 -27.94 12.90 -38.36
CA LYS A 8 -26.82 13.16 -39.27
C LYS A 8 -25.53 12.93 -38.49
N LYS A 9 -24.85 11.80 -38.76
CA LYS A 9 -23.54 11.49 -38.16
C LYS A 9 -22.62 12.70 -38.35
N SER A 10 -22.13 13.24 -37.25
CA SER A 10 -21.22 14.37 -37.31
C SER A 10 -19.91 13.88 -37.95
N ALA A 11 -19.25 14.70 -38.76
CA ALA A 11 -18.00 14.32 -39.42
C ALA A 11 -16.81 14.14 -38.44
N PHE A 12 -17.08 14.22 -37.13
CA PHE A 12 -16.09 14.20 -36.04
C PHE A 12 -16.53 13.29 -34.89
N ASP A 13 -17.17 12.16 -35.18
CA ASP A 13 -17.42 11.14 -34.17
C ASP A 13 -16.08 10.49 -33.79
N LEU A 14 -15.58 10.79 -32.60
CA LEU A 14 -14.36 10.18 -32.06
C LEU A 14 -14.61 8.68 -31.82
N PRO A 15 -13.69 7.78 -32.20
CA PRO A 15 -13.77 6.37 -31.82
C PRO A 15 -13.91 6.20 -30.30
N TYR A 16 -14.75 5.24 -29.88
CA TYR A 16 -15.10 4.97 -28.48
C TYR A 16 -13.86 4.73 -27.60
N GLU A 17 -12.86 4.02 -28.13
CA GLU A 17 -11.62 3.71 -27.43
C GLU A 17 -10.76 4.95 -27.20
N LEU A 18 -10.71 5.86 -28.18
CA LEU A 18 -9.99 7.13 -28.05
C LEU A 18 -10.70 8.08 -27.10
N GLU A 19 -12.04 8.09 -27.11
CA GLU A 19 -12.82 8.86 -26.13
C GLU A 19 -12.54 8.40 -24.71
N GLN A 20 -12.56 7.07 -24.47
CA GLN A 20 -12.22 6.48 -23.18
C GLN A 20 -10.79 6.86 -22.76
N GLU A 21 -9.81 6.68 -23.63
CA GLU A 21 -8.41 6.96 -23.32
C GLU A 21 -8.19 8.44 -22.97
N ILE A 22 -8.73 9.37 -23.76
CA ILE A 22 -8.63 10.81 -23.51
C ILE A 22 -9.25 11.18 -22.16
N LEU A 23 -10.46 10.67 -21.87
CA LEU A 23 -11.17 11.01 -20.64
C LEU A 23 -10.50 10.41 -19.40
N GLU A 24 -10.04 9.16 -19.48
CA GLU A 24 -9.29 8.54 -18.38
C GLU A 24 -7.94 9.22 -18.14
N LEU A 25 -7.18 9.54 -19.20
CA LEU A 25 -5.92 10.29 -19.09
C LEU A 25 -6.17 11.68 -18.48
N SER A 26 -7.23 12.37 -18.91
CA SER A 26 -7.63 13.66 -18.36
C SER A 26 -7.97 13.57 -16.86
N ALA A 27 -8.72 12.53 -16.47
CA ALA A 27 -9.07 12.27 -15.08
C ALA A 27 -7.83 11.96 -14.21
N ARG A 28 -6.84 11.24 -14.75
CA ARG A 28 -5.57 10.96 -14.04
C ARG A 28 -4.68 12.19 -13.95
N ALA A 29 -4.59 12.99 -15.00
CA ALA A 29 -3.79 14.23 -15.02
C ALA A 29 -4.41 15.33 -14.15
N HIS A 30 -5.73 15.34 -14.00
CA HIS A 30 -6.45 16.32 -13.18
C HIS A 30 -7.53 15.67 -12.29
N PRO A 31 -7.14 14.96 -11.22
CA PRO A 31 -8.06 14.20 -10.36
C PRO A 31 -9.20 15.05 -9.75
N GLN A 32 -8.97 16.35 -9.54
CA GLN A 32 -9.98 17.29 -9.03
C GLN A 32 -11.16 17.51 -9.98
N TYR A 33 -11.00 17.23 -11.28
CA TYR A 33 -12.06 17.34 -12.28
C TYR A 33 -12.74 16.00 -12.61
N ALA A 34 -12.20 14.88 -12.12
CA ALA A 34 -12.75 13.56 -12.39
C ALA A 34 -14.23 13.44 -11.99
N PRO A 35 -14.69 13.93 -10.82
CA PRO A 35 -16.13 13.89 -10.48
C PRO A 35 -17.02 14.59 -11.50
N GLN A 36 -16.57 15.70 -12.10
CA GLN A 36 -17.32 16.45 -13.11
C GLN A 36 -17.42 15.67 -14.43
N LEU A 37 -16.37 14.94 -14.81
CA LEU A 37 -16.39 14.09 -16.00
C LEU A 37 -17.42 12.96 -15.88
N THR A 38 -17.75 12.51 -14.66
CA THR A 38 -18.81 11.52 -14.45
C THR A 38 -20.21 12.02 -14.85
N LEU A 39 -20.39 13.34 -14.99
CA LEU A 39 -21.67 13.95 -15.34
C LEU A 39 -21.93 14.02 -16.86
N ILE A 40 -20.94 13.66 -17.69
CA ILE A 40 -21.06 13.73 -19.16
C ILE A 40 -22.07 12.70 -19.68
N SER A 41 -21.91 11.43 -19.32
CA SER A 41 -22.78 10.33 -19.74
C SER A 41 -22.63 9.12 -18.81
N ARG A 42 -23.54 8.14 -18.91
CA ARG A 42 -23.49 6.92 -18.07
C ARG A 42 -22.29 6.01 -18.35
N TYR A 43 -21.86 5.91 -19.61
CA TYR A 43 -20.68 5.09 -19.94
C TYR A 43 -19.40 5.79 -19.51
N VAL A 44 -19.31 7.12 -19.70
CA VAL A 44 -18.19 7.92 -19.17
C VAL A 44 -18.12 7.80 -17.65
N GLN A 45 -19.25 7.90 -16.95
CA GLN A 45 -19.30 7.68 -15.51
C GLN A 45 -18.66 6.35 -15.10
N THR A 46 -18.90 5.27 -15.84
CA THR A 46 -18.34 3.95 -15.51
C THR A 46 -16.82 3.94 -15.64
N TRP A 47 -16.26 4.57 -16.67
CA TRP A 47 -14.80 4.69 -16.86
C TRP A 47 -14.17 5.55 -15.78
N ILE A 48 -14.77 6.71 -15.52
CA ILE A 48 -14.20 7.68 -14.60
C ILE A 48 -14.36 7.23 -13.14
N GLU A 49 -15.45 6.55 -12.78
CA GLU A 49 -15.56 5.88 -11.48
C GLU A 49 -14.43 4.84 -11.28
N ALA A 50 -14.07 4.07 -12.32
CA ALA A 50 -12.95 3.14 -12.21
C ALA A 50 -11.62 3.86 -11.90
N VAL A 51 -11.39 5.03 -12.51
CA VAL A 51 -10.20 5.87 -12.23
C VAL A 51 -10.24 6.45 -10.81
N ILE A 52 -11.38 7.00 -10.38
CA ILE A 52 -11.56 7.63 -9.06
C ILE A 52 -11.34 6.60 -7.93
N TYR A 53 -11.86 5.39 -8.09
CA TYR A 53 -11.77 4.34 -7.07
C TYR A 53 -10.51 3.48 -7.18
N GLU A 54 -9.62 3.74 -8.14
CA GLU A 54 -8.41 2.93 -8.35
C GLU A 54 -7.48 2.95 -7.12
N THR A 55 -7.38 4.11 -6.47
CA THR A 55 -6.63 4.31 -5.23
C THR A 55 -7.55 4.87 -4.15
N VAL A 56 -7.67 4.14 -3.04
CA VAL A 56 -8.48 4.55 -1.88
C VAL A 56 -7.56 4.75 -0.67
N VAL A 57 -7.62 5.93 -0.06
CA VAL A 57 -6.89 6.27 1.17
C VAL A 57 -7.89 6.63 2.27
N LEU A 58 -7.91 5.84 3.35
CA LEU A 58 -8.75 6.03 4.53
C LEU A 58 -7.86 6.15 5.78
N GLY A 59 -8.21 7.05 6.71
CA GLY A 59 -7.36 7.35 7.87
C GLY A 59 -8.00 8.25 8.92
N ALA A 60 -7.22 8.61 9.95
CA ALA A 60 -7.68 9.36 11.12
C ALA A 60 -8.32 10.70 10.72
N ARG A 61 -9.62 10.79 11.02
CA ARG A 61 -10.53 11.92 10.81
C ARG A 61 -10.87 12.18 9.33
N SER A 62 -12.13 11.96 8.98
CA SER A 62 -12.91 12.93 8.17
C SER A 62 -14.30 12.40 7.83
N THR A 63 -15.21 13.34 7.55
CA THR A 63 -16.47 13.14 6.81
C THR A 63 -16.28 12.28 5.54
N LYS A 64 -15.09 12.28 4.93
CA LYS A 64 -14.81 11.46 3.73
C LYS A 64 -14.85 9.96 4.03
N GLN A 65 -14.43 9.53 5.21
CA GLN A 65 -14.49 8.11 5.59
C GLN A 65 -15.94 7.64 5.72
N ASP A 66 -16.81 8.45 6.34
CA ASP A 66 -18.24 8.13 6.45
C ASP A 66 -18.94 8.14 5.09
N LEU A 67 -18.61 9.10 4.23
CA LEU A 67 -19.10 9.13 2.85
C LEU A 67 -18.66 7.90 2.06
N PHE A 68 -17.39 7.51 2.18
CA PHE A 68 -16.89 6.28 1.55
C PHE A 68 -17.64 5.06 2.06
N TRP A 69 -17.87 4.93 3.37
CA TRP A 69 -18.63 3.80 3.93
C TRP A 69 -20.09 3.78 3.46
N ARG A 70 -20.73 4.94 3.30
CA ARG A 70 -22.07 5.00 2.68
C ARG A 70 -22.04 4.48 1.25
N THR A 71 -21.02 4.81 0.46
CA THR A 71 -20.84 4.27 -0.89
C THR A 71 -20.51 2.78 -0.87
N PHE A 72 -19.67 2.34 0.05
CA PHE A 72 -19.31 0.93 0.23
C PHE A 72 -20.53 0.07 0.53
N SER A 73 -21.44 0.56 1.37
CA SER A 73 -22.69 -0.14 1.69
C SER A 73 -23.76 -0.06 0.60
N SER A 74 -23.67 0.88 -0.35
CA SER A 74 -24.70 1.07 -1.39
C SER A 74 -24.32 0.51 -2.75
N ARG A 75 -23.05 0.16 -2.97
CA ARG A 75 -22.56 -0.42 -4.23
C ARG A 75 -22.31 -1.93 -4.07
N PRO A 76 -22.48 -2.71 -5.14
CA PRO A 76 -22.20 -4.14 -5.12
C PRO A 76 -20.71 -4.41 -4.86
N PRO A 77 -20.34 -5.46 -4.09
CA PRO A 77 -18.94 -5.82 -3.82
C PRO A 77 -18.07 -5.95 -5.09
N GLU A 78 -18.66 -6.41 -6.19
CA GLU A 78 -18.01 -6.58 -7.48
C GLU A 78 -17.42 -5.27 -8.00
N PHE A 79 -18.06 -4.13 -7.72
CA PHE A 79 -17.57 -2.80 -8.08
C PHE A 79 -16.19 -2.53 -7.44
N PHE A 80 -16.08 -2.76 -6.14
CA PHE A 80 -14.83 -2.52 -5.40
C PHE A 80 -13.76 -3.55 -5.78
N SER A 81 -14.15 -4.82 -5.94
CA SER A 81 -13.24 -5.88 -6.36
C SER A 81 -12.60 -5.61 -7.72
N LYS A 82 -13.31 -4.93 -8.64
CA LYS A 82 -12.83 -4.63 -9.99
C LYS A 82 -12.00 -3.34 -10.03
N ASN A 83 -12.43 -2.33 -9.28
CA ASN A 83 -11.90 -0.98 -9.43
C ASN A 83 -10.79 -0.66 -8.43
N ILE A 84 -10.82 -1.14 -7.18
CA ILE A 84 -9.79 -0.82 -6.19
C ILE A 84 -8.54 -1.66 -6.43
N ARG A 85 -7.43 -0.98 -6.77
CA ARG A 85 -6.10 -1.60 -6.97
C ARG A 85 -5.12 -1.24 -5.85
N ASN A 86 -5.23 -0.04 -5.29
CA ASN A 86 -4.37 0.43 -4.22
C ASN A 86 -5.24 0.84 -3.02
N LEU A 87 -5.07 0.15 -1.90
CA LEU A 87 -5.84 0.39 -0.70
C LEU A 87 -4.91 0.80 0.44
N HIS A 88 -5.13 1.99 0.98
CA HIS A 88 -4.35 2.52 2.10
C HIS A 88 -5.26 2.81 3.28
N LEU A 89 -5.11 2.02 4.34
CA LEU A 89 -5.85 2.07 5.59
C LEU A 89 -4.88 2.47 6.69
N THR A 90 -4.85 3.76 7.02
CA THR A 90 -3.90 4.31 7.98
C THR A 90 -4.48 4.27 9.39
N SER A 91 -3.73 4.80 10.36
CA SER A 91 -4.19 4.92 11.75
C SER A 91 -5.55 5.64 11.78
N GLY A 92 -6.54 5.07 12.50
CA GLY A 92 -7.90 5.62 12.61
C GLY A 92 -8.98 4.82 11.87
N VAL A 93 -8.63 3.89 10.99
CA VAL A 93 -9.59 2.91 10.46
C VAL A 93 -9.76 1.78 11.49
N LEU A 94 -11.02 1.50 11.87
CA LEU A 94 -11.33 0.35 12.73
C LEU A 94 -10.97 -0.96 12.02
N TYR A 95 -10.31 -1.88 12.73
CA TYR A 95 -9.82 -3.14 12.16
C TYR A 95 -10.93 -3.97 11.49
N ASP A 96 -12.12 -4.07 12.10
CA ASP A 96 -13.23 -4.82 11.51
C ASP A 96 -13.68 -4.25 10.17
N ARG A 97 -13.68 -2.91 10.04
CA ARG A 97 -13.98 -2.22 8.78
C ARG A 97 -12.86 -2.41 7.76
N ALA A 98 -11.61 -2.33 8.19
CA ALA A 98 -10.46 -2.61 7.34
C ALA A 98 -10.56 -4.02 6.76
N ARG A 99 -10.82 -5.03 7.60
CA ARG A 99 -11.00 -6.43 7.21
C ARG A 99 -12.13 -6.60 6.20
N GLN A 100 -13.31 -6.01 6.46
CA GLN A 100 -14.46 -6.09 5.56
C GLN A 100 -14.16 -5.50 4.18
N LEU A 101 -13.44 -4.38 4.11
CA LEU A 101 -13.07 -3.77 2.84
C LEU A 101 -12.02 -4.58 2.11
N ILE A 102 -11.00 -5.06 2.81
CA ILE A 102 -9.95 -5.90 2.23
C ILE A 102 -10.55 -7.20 1.67
N SER A 103 -11.50 -7.84 2.37
CA SER A 103 -12.12 -9.10 1.89
C SER A 103 -12.91 -8.94 0.58
N VAL A 104 -13.36 -7.72 0.27
CA VAL A 104 -14.05 -7.41 -0.99
C VAL A 104 -13.06 -7.04 -2.11
N CYS A 105 -11.93 -6.44 -1.76
CA CYS A 105 -10.94 -5.95 -2.72
C CYS A 105 -9.98 -7.06 -3.16
N THR A 106 -10.45 -8.01 -3.98
CA THR A 106 -9.64 -9.16 -4.41
C THR A 106 -8.58 -8.83 -5.47
N SER A 107 -8.63 -7.64 -6.08
CA SER A 107 -7.73 -7.20 -7.15
C SER A 107 -6.59 -6.27 -6.71
N LEU A 108 -6.30 -6.22 -5.40
CA LEU A 108 -5.28 -5.33 -4.83
C LEU A 108 -3.87 -5.63 -5.34
N CYS A 109 -3.20 -4.59 -5.83
CA CYS A 109 -1.77 -4.58 -6.14
C CYS A 109 -0.94 -4.02 -4.97
N THR A 110 -1.50 -3.04 -4.26
CA THR A 110 -0.88 -2.37 -3.11
C THR A 110 -1.84 -2.38 -1.93
N LEU A 111 -1.37 -2.80 -0.76
CA LEU A 111 -2.10 -2.73 0.49
C LEU A 111 -1.24 -2.07 1.57
N THR A 112 -1.74 -0.97 2.13
CA THR A 112 -1.29 -0.43 3.42
C THR A 112 -2.38 -0.68 4.44
N CYS A 113 -2.10 -1.39 5.53
CA CYS A 113 -3.04 -1.65 6.61
C CYS A 113 -2.37 -1.46 7.97
N TRP A 114 -2.57 -0.28 8.56
CA TRP A 114 -2.09 0.09 9.90
C TRP A 114 -3.22 0.06 10.93
N ALA A 115 -4.31 -0.63 10.61
CA ALA A 115 -5.40 -0.85 11.55
C ALA A 115 -4.95 -1.92 12.56
N ASN A 116 -5.02 -1.58 13.86
CA ASN A 116 -4.49 -2.45 14.91
C ASN A 116 -5.48 -3.58 15.27
N PRO A 117 -5.11 -4.86 15.18
CA PRO A 117 -5.97 -6.02 15.42
C PRO A 117 -6.28 -6.33 16.90
N LEU A 118 -6.03 -5.42 17.86
CA LEU A 118 -6.08 -5.69 19.32
C LEU A 118 -7.34 -6.43 19.85
N SER A 119 -8.43 -6.52 19.07
CA SER A 119 -9.71 -7.11 19.52
C SER A 119 -10.17 -8.40 18.84
N SER A 120 -9.67 -8.86 17.68
CA SER A 120 -10.23 -10.05 17.01
C SER A 120 -9.19 -11.13 16.68
N ARG A 121 -9.22 -12.19 17.48
CA ARG A 121 -8.13 -13.17 17.64
C ARG A 121 -8.10 -14.29 16.58
N ASN A 122 -9.12 -14.42 15.73
CA ASN A 122 -9.34 -15.66 14.97
C ASN A 122 -9.47 -15.53 13.45
N ASP A 123 -9.49 -14.33 12.86
CA ASP A 123 -9.88 -14.17 11.44
C ASP A 123 -8.91 -13.33 10.58
N SER A 124 -7.68 -13.05 11.04
CA SER A 124 -6.72 -12.21 10.29
C SER A 124 -6.30 -12.80 8.94
N GLN A 125 -6.47 -14.11 8.75
CA GLN A 125 -5.95 -14.84 7.59
C GLN A 125 -6.75 -14.65 6.30
N THR A 126 -8.02 -14.25 6.37
CA THR A 126 -8.88 -14.13 5.17
C THR A 126 -8.62 -12.87 4.34
N ALA A 127 -7.85 -11.90 4.87
CA ALA A 127 -7.69 -10.61 4.24
C ALA A 127 -6.64 -10.59 3.09
N LEU A 128 -5.59 -11.40 3.16
CA LEU A 128 -4.47 -11.31 2.20
C LEU A 128 -4.60 -12.30 1.03
N GLN A 129 -5.76 -12.33 0.37
CA GLN A 129 -6.04 -13.30 -0.70
C GLN A 129 -5.77 -12.80 -2.12
N SER A 130 -5.37 -11.54 -2.31
CA SER A 130 -5.20 -11.01 -3.67
C SER A 130 -3.98 -11.64 -4.37
N PRO A 131 -4.15 -12.31 -5.52
CA PRO A 131 -3.04 -12.88 -6.28
C PRO A 131 -2.17 -11.82 -6.96
N PHE A 132 -2.67 -10.58 -7.03
CA PHE A 132 -2.01 -9.45 -7.67
C PHE A 132 -1.19 -8.60 -6.70
N LEU A 133 -1.24 -8.90 -5.39
CA LEU A 133 -0.54 -8.10 -4.40
C LEU A 133 0.98 -8.18 -4.63
N ARG A 134 1.63 -7.02 -4.66
CA ARG A 134 3.08 -6.85 -4.84
C ARG A 134 3.70 -5.97 -3.78
N ARG A 135 2.91 -5.07 -3.19
CA ARG A 135 3.36 -4.09 -2.20
C ARG A 135 2.49 -4.21 -0.95
N LEU A 136 3.11 -4.50 0.18
CA LEU A 136 2.44 -4.69 1.46
C LEU A 136 3.09 -3.83 2.54
N SER A 137 2.30 -2.99 3.19
CA SER A 137 2.69 -2.22 4.38
C SER A 137 1.71 -2.55 5.50
N ILE A 138 2.20 -3.11 6.59
CA ILE A 138 1.35 -3.65 7.66
C ILE A 138 1.94 -3.41 9.04
N ASP A 139 1.07 -3.48 10.04
CA ASP A 139 1.48 -3.66 11.42
C ASP A 139 2.04 -5.08 11.62
N ALA A 140 3.12 -5.21 12.39
CA ALA A 140 3.76 -6.51 12.63
C ALA A 140 2.82 -7.52 13.30
N SER A 141 1.86 -7.07 14.11
CA SER A 141 0.87 -7.94 14.76
C SER A 141 -0.04 -8.70 13.76
N ILE A 142 -0.05 -8.31 12.48
CA ILE A 142 -0.74 -9.05 11.43
C ILE A 142 0.05 -10.32 11.05
N LEU A 143 1.38 -10.28 11.10
CA LEU A 143 2.26 -11.41 10.80
C LEU A 143 2.56 -12.27 12.04
N TRP A 144 2.67 -11.63 13.21
CA TRP A 144 2.93 -12.28 14.48
C TRP A 144 1.69 -12.23 15.38
N PRO A 145 1.10 -13.38 15.74
CA PRO A 145 -0.05 -13.42 16.62
C PRO A 145 0.23 -12.69 17.96
N PRO A 146 -0.72 -11.90 18.51
CA PRO A 146 -0.49 -10.99 19.65
C PRO A 146 -0.08 -11.61 21.00
N ARG A 147 0.18 -12.92 21.08
CA ARG A 147 0.49 -13.65 22.33
C ARG A 147 1.40 -14.82 22.08
N THR A 148 2.34 -14.65 21.19
CA THR A 148 3.27 -15.71 20.95
C THR A 148 4.23 -15.85 22.12
N SER A 149 4.36 -17.08 22.62
CA SER A 149 5.47 -17.44 23.48
C SER A 149 6.78 -17.00 22.81
N PRO A 150 7.81 -16.64 23.61
CA PRO A 150 9.15 -16.41 23.07
C PRO A 150 9.51 -17.50 22.06
N GLY A 151 9.82 -17.11 20.82
CA GLY A 151 10.18 -18.04 19.74
C GLY A 151 9.08 -18.41 18.73
N SER A 152 7.92 -17.75 18.71
CA SER A 152 7.01 -17.94 17.57
C SER A 152 7.59 -17.43 16.26
N GLN A 153 7.29 -18.15 15.20
CA GLN A 153 7.63 -17.73 13.84
C GLN A 153 6.43 -17.04 13.18
N PRO A 154 6.66 -16.07 12.29
CA PRO A 154 5.60 -15.52 11.46
C PRO A 154 5.07 -16.60 10.52
N ASP A 155 3.77 -16.58 10.26
CA ASP A 155 3.19 -17.43 9.22
C ASP A 155 3.37 -16.76 7.85
N LEU A 156 4.48 -17.09 7.19
CA LEU A 156 4.83 -16.61 5.84
C LEU A 156 4.43 -17.61 4.74
N THR A 157 3.61 -18.62 5.07
CA THR A 157 3.23 -19.68 4.13
C THR A 157 2.18 -19.25 3.10
N TYR A 158 1.59 -18.06 3.28
CA TYR A 158 0.54 -17.56 2.39
C TYR A 158 1.07 -17.33 0.97
N PRO A 159 0.32 -17.72 -0.08
CA PRO A 159 0.72 -17.53 -1.47
C PRO A 159 1.06 -16.08 -1.83
N VAL A 160 0.47 -15.10 -1.13
CA VAL A 160 0.71 -13.67 -1.34
C VAL A 160 2.20 -13.31 -1.18
N PHE A 161 2.90 -13.94 -0.23
CA PHE A 161 4.29 -13.65 0.11
C PHE A 161 5.26 -14.04 -1.02
N THR A 162 4.93 -15.09 -1.78
CA THR A 162 5.75 -15.55 -2.91
C THR A 162 5.91 -14.52 -4.04
N ARG A 163 5.05 -13.49 -4.07
CA ARG A 163 5.03 -12.45 -5.12
C ARG A 163 5.32 -11.05 -4.58
N LEU A 164 5.49 -10.89 -3.27
CA LEU A 164 5.78 -9.59 -2.70
C LEU A 164 7.14 -9.10 -3.17
N THR A 165 7.15 -7.86 -3.62
CA THR A 165 8.36 -7.14 -4.04
C THR A 165 8.74 -6.08 -3.02
N HIS A 166 7.74 -5.51 -2.34
CA HIS A 166 7.91 -4.50 -1.31
C HIS A 166 7.17 -4.92 -0.05
N LEU A 167 7.89 -4.96 1.08
CA LEU A 167 7.34 -5.23 2.40
C LEU A 167 7.74 -4.10 3.36
N GLU A 168 6.76 -3.57 4.08
CA GLU A 168 6.95 -2.53 5.08
C GLU A 168 6.25 -2.94 6.38
N ILE A 169 6.97 -2.84 7.50
CA ILE A 169 6.52 -3.26 8.83
C ILE A 169 6.53 -2.03 9.74
N VAL A 170 5.36 -1.51 10.12
CA VAL A 170 5.25 -0.15 10.68
C VAL A 170 5.52 -0.04 12.17
N ASN A 171 5.21 -1.07 12.95
CA ASN A 171 5.46 -1.12 14.39
C ASN A 171 6.09 -2.48 14.72
N PRO A 172 7.36 -2.70 14.33
CA PRO A 172 8.05 -3.94 14.65
C PRO A 172 8.19 -4.09 16.17
N PRO A 173 7.93 -5.25 16.75
CA PRO A 173 8.29 -5.52 18.14
C PRO A 173 9.80 -5.72 18.28
N SER A 174 10.40 -5.14 19.32
CA SER A 174 11.84 -5.19 19.57
C SER A 174 12.38 -6.59 19.89
N GLU A 175 11.53 -7.47 20.41
CA GLU A 175 11.92 -8.80 20.94
C GLU A 175 11.76 -9.94 19.92
N LEU A 176 11.32 -9.65 18.70
CA LEU A 176 11.09 -10.69 17.69
C LEU A 176 12.35 -11.08 16.94
N ASP A 177 12.41 -12.36 16.58
CA ASP A 177 13.34 -12.88 15.59
C ASP A 177 12.83 -12.56 14.19
N TRP A 178 13.62 -11.78 13.46
CA TRP A 178 13.33 -11.33 12.10
C TRP A 178 13.98 -12.24 11.04
N ALA A 179 14.90 -13.14 11.42
CA ALA A 179 15.58 -14.05 10.51
C ALA A 179 14.64 -14.87 9.60
N PRO A 180 13.43 -15.29 10.03
CA PRO A 180 12.49 -15.97 9.14
C PRO A 180 12.13 -15.19 7.85
N LEU A 181 12.27 -13.86 7.82
CA LEU A 181 12.07 -13.07 6.59
C LEU A 181 13.15 -13.35 5.52
N LEU A 182 14.31 -13.88 5.90
CA LEU A 182 15.41 -14.24 4.99
C LEU A 182 15.38 -15.73 4.59
N SER A 183 14.37 -16.49 5.02
CA SER A 183 14.30 -17.96 4.82
C SER A 183 13.94 -18.41 3.39
N GLY A 184 14.04 -17.54 2.39
CA GLY A 184 13.64 -17.84 1.00
C GLY A 184 12.11 -17.84 0.75
N LEU A 185 11.29 -17.66 1.78
CA LEU A 185 9.82 -17.58 1.66
C LEU A 185 9.31 -16.30 0.94
N LEU A 186 10.20 -15.33 0.74
CA LEU A 186 9.94 -14.06 0.07
C LEU A 186 10.85 -13.92 -1.17
N PRO A 187 10.77 -14.83 -2.15
CA PRO A 187 11.76 -14.94 -3.23
C PRO A 187 11.79 -13.73 -4.18
N CYS A 188 10.70 -12.96 -4.25
CA CYS A 188 10.61 -11.77 -5.09
C CYS A 188 10.89 -10.47 -4.32
N LEU A 189 11.19 -10.54 -3.03
CA LEU A 189 11.36 -9.35 -2.21
C LEU A 189 12.62 -8.60 -2.65
N THR A 190 12.45 -7.31 -2.91
CA THR A 190 13.53 -6.40 -3.34
C THR A 190 13.59 -5.16 -2.47
N HIS A 191 12.49 -4.82 -1.80
CA HIS A 191 12.36 -3.62 -0.98
C HIS A 191 11.80 -4.00 0.39
N LEU A 192 12.55 -3.69 1.45
CA LEU A 192 12.16 -3.98 2.82
C LEU A 192 12.23 -2.70 3.65
N ALA A 193 11.22 -2.45 4.48
CA ALA A 193 11.17 -1.28 5.34
C ALA A 193 10.66 -1.61 6.74
N PHE A 194 11.21 -0.91 7.73
CA PHE A 194 10.81 -0.99 9.12
C PHE A 194 10.53 0.39 9.69
N GLY A 195 9.42 0.48 10.41
CA GLY A 195 8.87 1.70 10.98
C GLY A 195 9.19 1.91 12.43
N ASP A 196 9.08 3.16 12.85
CA ASP A 196 9.02 3.58 14.25
C ASP A 196 10.08 2.93 15.15
N LEU A 197 11.28 2.75 14.59
CA LEU A 197 12.39 2.11 15.28
C LEU A 197 12.92 3.03 16.37
N ASN A 198 13.28 2.43 17.50
CA ASN A 198 13.81 3.13 18.67
C ASN A 198 14.96 2.33 19.31
N ALA A 199 15.55 2.85 20.40
CA ALA A 199 16.68 2.24 21.08
C ALA A 199 16.51 0.74 21.40
N ALA A 200 15.29 0.29 21.75
CA ALA A 200 15.03 -1.11 22.11
C ALA A 200 15.20 -2.08 20.93
N HIS A 201 15.08 -1.59 19.68
CA HIS A 201 15.22 -2.40 18.48
C HIS A 201 16.68 -2.60 18.07
N ALA A 202 17.58 -1.73 18.52
CA ALA A 202 18.95 -1.69 18.02
C ALA A 202 19.68 -3.04 18.17
N ALA A 203 19.43 -3.76 19.26
CA ALA A 203 20.10 -5.03 19.55
C ALA A 203 19.69 -6.17 18.62
N THR A 204 18.47 -6.17 18.07
CA THR A 204 17.94 -7.29 17.27
C THR A 204 17.88 -6.96 15.79
N ILE A 205 17.51 -5.72 15.45
CA ILE A 205 17.22 -5.36 14.05
C ILE A 205 18.47 -4.96 13.27
N ILE A 206 19.51 -4.45 13.94
CA ILE A 206 20.75 -4.02 13.27
C ILE A 206 21.49 -5.23 12.70
N ASP A 207 21.64 -6.29 13.49
CA ASP A 207 22.24 -7.55 13.03
C ASP A 207 21.44 -8.15 11.88
N PHE A 208 20.11 -8.16 12.00
CA PHE A 208 19.22 -8.57 10.91
C PHE A 208 19.41 -7.73 9.63
N PHE A 209 19.58 -6.41 9.73
CA PHE A 209 19.82 -5.55 8.57
C PHE A 209 21.17 -5.86 7.90
N CYS A 210 22.22 -6.08 8.69
CA CYS A 210 23.52 -6.51 8.16
C CYS A 210 23.37 -7.84 7.41
N ASP A 211 22.71 -8.83 8.01
CA ASP A 211 22.48 -10.14 7.40
C ASP A 211 21.63 -10.02 6.13
N ALA A 212 20.56 -9.23 6.16
CA ALA A 212 19.67 -9.03 5.02
C ALA A 212 20.37 -8.37 3.82
N LEU A 213 21.34 -7.47 4.07
CA LEU A 213 22.11 -6.82 3.02
C LEU A 213 23.18 -7.73 2.42
N VAL A 214 23.75 -8.64 3.22
CA VAL A 214 24.78 -9.59 2.75
C VAL A 214 24.15 -10.83 2.12
N SER A 215 22.92 -11.18 2.49
CA SER A 215 22.22 -12.36 1.96
C SER A 215 22.05 -12.29 0.44
N GLU A 216 22.23 -13.44 -0.22
CA GLU A 216 21.92 -13.60 -1.64
C GLU A 216 20.41 -13.68 -1.89
N GLU A 217 19.63 -14.05 -0.86
CA GLU A 217 18.18 -14.19 -0.92
C GLU A 217 17.54 -13.65 0.37
N PRO A 218 16.61 -12.68 0.30
CA PRO A 218 16.17 -11.95 -0.89
C PRO A 218 17.25 -10.99 -1.44
N ARG A 219 17.25 -10.75 -2.76
CA ARG A 219 18.14 -9.75 -3.41
C ARG A 219 17.64 -8.34 -3.16
N LEU A 220 17.84 -7.85 -1.96
CA LEU A 220 17.41 -6.51 -1.57
C LEU A 220 18.13 -5.44 -2.41
N GLN A 221 17.32 -4.59 -3.03
CA GLN A 221 17.71 -3.38 -3.73
C GLN A 221 17.67 -2.18 -2.79
N THR A 222 16.72 -2.17 -1.87
CA THR A 222 16.56 -1.10 -0.87
C THR A 222 16.12 -1.68 0.47
N LEU A 223 16.78 -1.23 1.54
CA LEU A 223 16.43 -1.48 2.92
C LEU A 223 16.23 -0.15 3.64
N ILE A 224 15.02 0.09 4.17
CA ILE A 224 14.67 1.37 4.80
C ILE A 224 14.43 1.17 6.30
N ALA A 225 15.10 1.99 7.10
CA ALA A 225 14.79 2.17 8.51
C ALA A 225 14.11 3.52 8.73
N VAL A 226 12.97 3.56 9.42
CA VAL A 226 12.31 4.81 9.83
C VAL A 226 12.50 4.99 11.32
N SER A 227 13.28 5.99 11.72
CA SER A 227 13.59 6.28 13.12
C SER A 227 13.90 7.76 13.34
N ARG A 228 13.57 8.26 14.53
CA ARG A 228 14.05 9.55 15.06
C ARG A 228 14.89 9.38 16.33
N ASP A 229 15.12 8.14 16.73
CA ASP A 229 15.75 7.82 18.01
C ASP A 229 17.27 7.90 17.86
N GLU A 230 17.91 8.77 18.65
CA GLU A 230 19.34 9.04 18.52
C GLU A 230 20.21 7.81 18.84
N TYR A 231 19.77 6.95 19.78
CA TYR A 231 20.52 5.73 20.10
C TYR A 231 20.48 4.74 18.94
N PHE A 232 19.30 4.56 18.33
CA PHE A 232 19.14 3.73 17.15
C PHE A 232 20.00 4.26 15.98
N LEU A 233 19.95 5.56 15.70
CA LEU A 233 20.74 6.20 14.65
C LEU A 233 22.24 6.04 14.89
N ASN A 234 22.71 6.17 16.14
CA ASN A 234 24.11 5.92 16.48
C ASN A 234 24.50 4.44 16.28
N ALA A 235 23.62 3.49 16.59
CA ALA A 235 23.87 2.07 16.33
C ALA A 235 23.97 1.75 14.82
N VAL A 236 23.14 2.39 13.99
CA VAL A 236 23.23 2.31 12.52
C VAL A 236 24.60 2.83 12.02
N GLU A 237 25.10 3.93 12.56
CA GLU A 237 26.42 4.46 12.16
C GLU A 237 27.57 3.54 12.61
N LEU A 238 27.51 3.04 13.85
CA LEU A 238 28.55 2.16 14.41
C LEU A 238 28.63 0.80 13.70
N SER A 239 27.51 0.26 13.23
CA SER A 239 27.47 -0.97 12.44
C SER A 239 27.99 -0.80 11.01
N GLY A 240 28.11 0.45 10.52
CA GLY A 240 28.50 0.76 9.15
C GLY A 240 27.39 0.60 8.12
N LEU A 241 26.15 0.34 8.55
CA LEU A 241 24.98 0.25 7.66
C LEU A 241 24.78 1.53 6.82
N SER A 242 25.09 2.70 7.38
CA SER A 242 25.03 3.99 6.68
C SER A 242 25.93 4.10 5.45
N LYS A 243 26.90 3.18 5.31
CA LYS A 243 27.83 3.11 4.17
C LYS A 243 27.31 2.23 3.02
N ASP A 244 26.33 1.36 3.27
CA ASP A 244 25.73 0.55 2.21
C ASP A 244 24.75 1.41 1.39
N PRO A 245 24.93 1.56 0.07
CA PRO A 245 24.07 2.43 -0.75
C PRO A 245 22.62 1.95 -0.86
N ARG A 246 22.33 0.69 -0.48
CA ARG A 246 20.97 0.14 -0.45
C ARG A 246 20.24 0.47 0.84
N PHE A 247 20.96 0.85 1.89
CA PHE A 247 20.39 1.20 3.18
C PHE A 247 20.03 2.69 3.25
N VAL A 248 18.81 2.99 3.68
CA VAL A 248 18.33 4.38 3.84
C VAL A 248 17.65 4.53 5.20
N CYS A 249 18.11 5.49 6.01
CA CYS A 249 17.44 5.85 7.25
C CYS A 249 16.63 7.14 7.09
N LEU A 250 15.38 7.13 7.53
CA LEU A 250 14.44 8.25 7.37
C LEU A 250 13.86 8.68 8.71
N PRO A 251 13.57 9.98 8.89
CA PRO A 251 12.96 10.47 10.13
C PRO A 251 11.46 10.17 10.22
N SER A 252 10.77 9.92 9.10
CA SER A 252 9.36 9.50 9.09
C SER A 252 8.95 8.94 7.73
N TYR A 253 7.83 8.22 7.71
CA TYR A 253 7.22 7.67 6.49
C TYR A 253 6.93 8.70 5.40
N HIS A 254 6.49 9.88 5.83
CA HIS A 254 6.09 10.97 4.95
C HIS A 254 7.24 11.91 4.57
N HIS A 255 8.46 11.71 5.10
CA HIS A 255 9.59 12.60 4.83
C HIS A 255 9.89 12.69 3.32
N PRO A 256 10.09 13.89 2.76
CA PRO A 256 10.22 15.20 3.44
C PRO A 256 8.92 15.99 3.65
N LEU A 257 7.77 15.45 3.22
CA LEU A 257 6.47 16.11 3.28
C LEU A 257 5.81 15.98 4.66
N GLY A 258 4.76 16.75 4.93
CA GLY A 258 3.88 16.50 6.08
C GLY A 258 2.90 15.34 5.83
N PRO A 259 2.30 14.72 6.87
CA PRO A 259 1.37 13.60 6.69
C PRO A 259 0.19 13.89 5.76
N ALA A 260 -0.42 15.08 5.88
CA ALA A 260 -1.57 15.46 5.07
C ALA A 260 -1.21 15.59 3.57
N GLN A 261 -0.08 16.23 3.27
CA GLN A 261 0.43 16.36 1.91
C GLN A 261 0.81 15.00 1.33
N TYR A 262 1.48 14.17 2.14
CA TYR A 262 1.86 12.82 1.74
C TYR A 262 0.64 11.98 1.34
N TRP A 263 -0.37 11.89 2.20
CA TRP A 263 -1.56 11.08 1.90
C TRP A 263 -2.42 11.65 0.79
N GLN A 264 -2.44 12.98 0.64
CA GLN A 264 -3.08 13.63 -0.51
C GLN A 264 -2.39 13.24 -1.82
N GLY A 265 -1.07 13.32 -1.89
CA GLY A 265 -0.33 12.93 -3.09
C GLY A 265 -0.40 11.42 -3.37
N VAL A 266 -0.45 10.57 -2.34
CA VAL A 266 -0.73 9.12 -2.53
C VAL A 266 -2.12 8.91 -3.15
N ALA A 267 -3.14 9.61 -2.66
CA ALA A 267 -4.49 9.53 -3.22
C ALA A 267 -4.56 10.02 -4.68
N GLN A 268 -3.72 10.99 -5.05
CA GLN A 268 -3.58 11.51 -6.41
C GLN A 268 -2.60 10.69 -7.27
N LYS A 269 -1.95 9.66 -6.70
CA LYS A 269 -0.89 8.85 -7.33
C LYS A 269 0.33 9.65 -7.79
N GLU A 270 0.57 10.80 -7.18
CA GLU A 270 1.71 11.66 -7.48
C GLU A 270 2.97 11.20 -6.73
N ILE A 271 2.79 10.61 -5.56
CA ILE A 271 3.88 10.18 -4.67
C ILE A 271 3.58 8.82 -4.07
N GLY A 272 4.64 8.12 -3.68
CA GLY A 272 4.56 6.88 -2.92
C GLY A 272 5.81 6.71 -2.07
N PHE A 273 5.70 5.94 -0.98
CA PHE A 273 6.82 5.70 -0.04
C PHE A 273 8.11 5.23 -0.73
N TRP A 274 7.98 4.49 -1.83
CA TRP A 274 9.08 3.91 -2.57
C TRP A 274 9.53 4.76 -3.78
N SER A 275 8.71 5.68 -4.29
CA SER A 275 8.87 6.29 -5.62
C SER A 275 10.18 7.07 -5.80
N ASP A 276 10.69 7.72 -4.76
CA ASP A 276 11.94 8.50 -4.81
C ASP A 276 13.18 7.71 -4.38
N ARG A 277 13.01 6.43 -4.04
CA ARG A 277 14.01 5.63 -3.32
C ARG A 277 14.39 4.34 -4.05
N GLU A 278 13.74 4.08 -5.18
CA GLU A 278 14.20 3.08 -6.12
C GLU A 278 15.44 3.64 -6.86
N PRO A 279 16.59 2.94 -6.86
CA PRO A 279 17.73 3.37 -7.65
C PRO A 279 17.28 3.50 -9.11
N ARG A 280 17.43 4.69 -9.69
CA ARG A 280 17.07 4.92 -11.10
C ARG A 280 17.85 3.91 -11.92
N LYS A 281 17.13 2.98 -12.57
CA LYS A 281 17.75 2.09 -13.55
C LYS A 281 18.32 3.00 -14.64
N LEU A 282 19.65 3.10 -14.69
CA LEU A 282 20.34 3.72 -15.81
C LEU A 282 20.02 2.82 -17.02
N SER A 283 19.02 3.23 -17.80
CA SER A 283 18.61 2.61 -19.05
C SER A 283 19.58 2.96 -20.16
#